data_AF-A0A395WDM6-F1
#
_entry.id   AF-A0A395WDM6-F1
#
_cell.length_a   1.000
_cell.length_b   1.000
_cell.length_c   1.000
_cell.angle_alpha   90.00
_cell.angle_beta   90.00
_cell.angle_gamma   90.00
#
_symmetry.space_group_name_H-M   'P 1'
#
loop_
_entity.id
_entity.type
_entity.pdbx_description
1 polymer ?
#
loop_
_entity_poly.entity_id
_entity_poly.type
_entity_poly.pdbx_seq_one_letter_code
_entity_poly.pdbx_strand_id
1 'polypeptide(L)'
;MKKRPFSFFLELLFVLFFFLITSTILIEIYAKMMQVSKEDTYRQEAMIIAQNEIETHTRVGDYTRKMNDTDYDIKIKCINDNEFRIQIYVKEDKVLDYHYYQEESNE
;
A
#
# COMPACT_ATOMS: atom_id res chain seq x y z
N MET A 1 -23.92 -15.03 -53.89
CA MET A 1 -22.88 -14.10 -53.36
C MET A 1 -21.85 -14.90 -52.58
N LYS A 2 -20.64 -15.15 -53.13
CA LYS A 2 -19.53 -15.72 -52.35
C LYS A 2 -18.83 -14.59 -51.60
N LYS A 3 -19.01 -14.49 -50.27
CA LYS A 3 -18.17 -13.60 -49.44
C LYS A 3 -16.71 -14.03 -49.64
N ARG A 4 -15.88 -13.12 -50.14
CA ARG A 4 -14.46 -13.40 -50.45
C ARG A 4 -13.73 -13.72 -49.13
N PRO A 5 -12.90 -14.76 -49.07
CA PRO A 5 -12.24 -15.22 -47.83
C PRO A 5 -11.43 -14.12 -47.14
N PHE A 6 -10.94 -13.14 -47.91
CA PHE A 6 -10.20 -11.98 -47.42
C PHE A 6 -11.00 -11.07 -46.45
N SER A 7 -12.31 -10.97 -46.62
CA SER A 7 -13.17 -10.16 -45.73
C SER A 7 -13.25 -10.78 -44.33
N PHE A 8 -13.22 -12.10 -44.23
CA PHE A 8 -13.24 -12.82 -42.95
C PHE A 8 -11.94 -12.59 -42.17
N PHE A 9 -10.78 -12.61 -42.85
CA PHE A 9 -9.49 -12.35 -42.21
C PHE A 9 -9.39 -10.92 -41.67
N LEU A 10 -9.87 -9.93 -42.41
CA LEU A 10 -9.88 -8.54 -41.95
C LEU A 10 -10.82 -8.31 -40.76
N GLU A 11 -12.00 -8.93 -40.79
CA GLU A 11 -12.95 -8.85 -39.67
C GLU A 11 -12.38 -9.50 -38.40
N LEU A 12 -11.75 -10.68 -38.54
CA LEU A 12 -11.06 -11.35 -37.44
C LEU A 12 -9.88 -10.51 -36.90
N LEU A 13 -9.09 -9.92 -37.78
CA LEU A 13 -7.97 -9.05 -37.40
C LEU A 13 -8.47 -7.83 -36.61
N PHE A 14 -9.58 -7.23 -37.04
CA PHE A 14 -10.19 -6.10 -36.35
C PHE A 14 -10.65 -6.51 -34.95
N VAL A 15 -11.38 -7.62 -34.82
CA VAL A 15 -11.82 -8.14 -33.51
C VAL A 15 -10.63 -8.42 -32.58
N LEU A 16 -9.57 -9.06 -33.09
CA LEU A 16 -8.36 -9.34 -32.31
C LEU A 16 -7.66 -8.04 -31.88
N PHE A 17 -7.61 -7.03 -32.74
CA PHE A 17 -7.00 -5.75 -32.43
C PHE A 17 -7.72 -5.03 -31.29
N PHE A 18 -9.06 -4.93 -31.34
CA PHE A 18 -9.82 -4.34 -30.22
C PHE A 18 -9.75 -5.20 -28.97
N PHE A 19 -9.75 -6.53 -29.10
CA PHE A 19 -9.60 -7.42 -27.97
C PHE A 19 -8.26 -7.21 -27.25
N LEU A 20 -7.15 -7.07 -27.99
CA LEU A 20 -5.84 -6.79 -27.43
C LEU A 20 -5.82 -5.43 -26.73
N ILE A 21 -6.30 -4.36 -27.37
CA ILE A 21 -6.32 -3.01 -26.78
C ILE A 21 -7.13 -2.99 -25.48
N THR A 22 -8.35 -3.54 -25.51
CA THR A 22 -9.24 -3.55 -24.34
C THR A 22 -8.68 -4.42 -23.22
N SER A 23 -8.09 -5.57 -23.54
CA SER A 23 -7.46 -6.45 -22.56
C SER A 23 -6.26 -5.79 -21.88
N THR A 24 -5.39 -5.11 -22.63
CA THR A 24 -4.25 -4.37 -22.06
C THR A 24 -4.72 -3.30 -21.09
N ILE A 25 -5.72 -2.49 -21.46
CA ILE A 25 -6.27 -1.45 -20.58
C ILE A 25 -6.86 -2.06 -19.30
N LEU A 26 -7.63 -3.15 -19.42
CA LEU A 26 -8.22 -3.83 -18.27
C LEU A 26 -7.16 -4.39 -17.31
N ILE A 27 -6.09 -4.98 -17.83
CA ILE A 27 -4.98 -5.49 -17.02
C ILE A 27 -4.29 -4.35 -16.26
N GLU A 28 -4.03 -3.22 -16.91
CA GLU A 28 -3.42 -2.06 -16.26
C GLU A 28 -4.30 -1.49 -15.14
N ILE A 29 -5.62 -1.37 -15.38
CA ILE A 29 -6.57 -0.91 -14.36
C ILE A 29 -6.57 -1.88 -13.18
N TYR A 30 -6.63 -3.18 -13.44
CA TYR A 30 -6.63 -4.20 -12.38
C TYR A 30 -5.33 -4.17 -11.58
N ALA A 31 -4.19 -4.04 -12.25
CA ALA A 31 -2.89 -3.93 -11.60
C ALA A 31 -2.82 -2.69 -10.69
N LYS A 32 -3.29 -1.53 -11.16
CA LYS A 32 -3.38 -0.31 -10.36
C LYS A 32 -4.30 -0.47 -9.15
N MET A 33 -5.48 -1.04 -9.33
CA MET A 33 -6.42 -1.30 -8.22
C MET A 33 -5.82 -2.24 -7.18
N MET A 34 -5.15 -3.30 -7.63
CA MET A 34 -4.47 -4.25 -6.75
C MET A 34 -3.30 -3.61 -5.99
N GLN A 35 -2.58 -2.67 -6.62
CA GLN A 35 -1.52 -1.91 -5.96
C GLN A 35 -2.08 -0.98 -4.88
N VAL A 36 -3.12 -0.21 -5.19
CA VAL A 36 -3.81 0.67 -4.21
C VAL A 36 -4.34 -0.14 -3.04
N SER A 37 -4.98 -1.28 -3.30
CA SER A 37 -5.48 -2.15 -2.24
C SER A 37 -4.37 -2.67 -1.32
N LYS A 38 -3.18 -2.96 -1.84
CA LYS A 38 -2.04 -3.38 -1.01
C LYS A 38 -1.51 -2.22 -0.15
N GLU A 39 -1.42 -1.02 -0.73
CA GLU A 39 -1.00 0.17 0.00
C GLU A 39 -1.97 0.50 1.15
N ASP A 40 -3.28 0.41 0.90
CA ASP A 40 -4.31 0.60 1.92
C ASP A 40 -4.18 -0.41 3.07
N THR A 41 -3.93 -1.70 2.75
CA THR A 41 -3.68 -2.73 3.76
C THR A 41 -2.44 -2.40 4.59
N TYR A 42 -1.33 -2.00 3.97
CA TYR A 42 -0.11 -1.63 4.69
C TYR A 42 -0.32 -0.42 5.61
N ARG A 43 -1.10 0.57 5.18
CA ARG A 43 -1.45 1.72 6.02
C ARG A 43 -2.30 1.31 7.22
N GLN A 44 -3.28 0.42 7.03
CA GLN A 44 -4.12 -0.09 8.12
C GLN A 44 -3.28 -0.88 9.14
N GLU A 45 -2.43 -1.79 8.68
CA GLU A 45 -1.52 -2.55 9.55
C GLU A 45 -0.54 -1.63 10.29
N ALA A 46 0.03 -0.64 9.61
CA ALA A 46 0.89 0.36 10.24
C ALA A 46 0.15 1.17 11.32
N MET A 47 -1.12 1.55 11.11
CA MET A 47 -1.91 2.23 12.15
C MET A 47 -2.09 1.35 13.39
N ILE A 48 -2.39 0.06 13.22
CA ILE A 48 -2.52 -0.89 14.34
C ILE A 48 -1.20 -1.02 15.09
N ILE A 49 -0.09 -1.13 14.37
CA ILE A 49 1.25 -1.18 14.97
C ILE A 49 1.51 0.09 15.79
N ALA A 50 1.28 1.28 15.21
CA ALA A 50 1.50 2.54 15.91
C ALA A 50 0.65 2.67 17.18
N GLN A 51 -0.63 2.25 17.14
CA GLN A 51 -1.50 2.23 18.31
C GLN A 51 -0.94 1.32 19.41
N ASN A 52 -0.52 0.10 19.07
CA ASN A 52 0.08 -0.82 20.04
C ASN A 52 1.34 -0.21 20.70
N GLU A 53 2.16 0.53 19.95
CA GLU A 53 3.37 1.20 20.48
C GLU A 53 3.05 2.40 21.38
N ILE A 54 1.92 3.06 21.16
CA ILE A 54 1.41 4.12 22.04
C ILE A 54 0.90 3.50 23.35
N GLU A 55 0.08 2.44 23.27
CA GLU A 55 -0.56 1.81 24.44
C GLU A 55 0.45 1.10 25.36
N THR A 56 1.51 0.51 24.80
CA THR A 56 2.47 -0.30 25.55
C THR A 56 3.63 0.49 26.18
N HIS A 57 3.50 1.83 26.23
CA HIS A 57 4.54 2.79 26.63
C HIS A 57 5.72 2.81 25.65
N THR A 58 5.69 3.83 24.80
CA THR A 58 6.51 4.04 23.63
C THR A 58 8.01 3.84 23.91
N ARG A 59 8.59 2.78 23.37
CA ARG A 59 10.05 2.58 23.34
C ARG A 59 10.64 3.36 22.18
N VAL A 60 11.29 4.47 22.49
CA VAL A 60 12.08 5.23 21.50
C VAL A 60 13.18 4.33 20.94
N GLY A 61 13.29 4.27 19.62
CA GLY A 61 14.25 3.42 18.94
C GLY A 61 13.78 2.95 17.57
N ASP A 62 14.64 2.16 16.92
CA ASP A 62 14.40 1.56 15.62
C ASP A 62 14.31 0.04 15.78
N TYR A 63 13.23 -0.57 15.30
CA TYR A 63 13.02 -2.01 15.36
C TYR A 63 12.08 -2.49 14.25
N THR A 64 12.14 -3.78 13.97
CA THR A 64 11.29 -4.42 12.97
C THR A 64 10.21 -5.24 13.67
N ARG A 65 8.96 -5.12 13.21
CA ARG A 65 7.86 -5.98 13.62
C ARG A 65 7.29 -6.68 12.40
N LYS A 66 7.11 -7.99 12.51
CA LYS A 66 6.37 -8.75 11.50
C LYS A 66 4.88 -8.72 11.83
N MET A 67 4.06 -8.35 10.87
CA MET A 67 2.60 -8.45 10.94
C MET A 67 2.10 -9.19 9.70
N ASN A 68 1.31 -10.23 9.92
CA ASN A 68 0.98 -11.22 8.89
C ASN A 68 2.28 -11.77 8.27
N ASP A 69 2.52 -11.51 6.99
CA ASP A 69 3.72 -11.90 6.24
C ASP A 69 4.58 -10.71 5.78
N THR A 70 4.34 -9.52 6.34
CA THR A 70 5.07 -8.30 6.00
C THR A 70 5.91 -7.84 7.19
N ASP A 71 7.18 -7.55 6.90
CA ASP A 71 8.08 -6.92 7.87
C ASP A 71 7.92 -5.41 7.80
N TYR A 72 7.68 -4.80 8.96
CA TYR A 72 7.52 -3.37 9.13
C TYR A 72 8.68 -2.81 9.93
N ASP A 73 9.39 -1.84 9.36
CA ASP A 73 10.43 -1.11 10.06
C ASP A 73 9.81 0.10 10.76
N ILE A 74 9.89 0.10 12.08
CA ILE A 74 9.31 1.09 12.96
C ILE A 74 10.45 1.95 13.49
N LYS A 75 10.29 3.26 13.36
CA LYS A 75 11.22 4.26 13.88
C LYS A 75 10.46 5.21 14.77
N ILE A 76 10.77 5.19 16.06
CA ILE A 76 10.16 6.10 17.02
C ILE A 76 11.23 7.04 17.54
N LYS A 77 10.96 8.34 17.39
CA LYS A 77 11.86 9.40 17.84
C LYS A 77 11.14 10.30 18.83
N CYS A 78 11.77 10.56 19.97
CA CYS A 78 11.38 11.66 20.83
C CYS A 78 11.77 12.98 20.14
N ILE A 79 10.80 13.88 19.96
CA ILE A 79 10.98 15.21 19.38
C ILE A 79 11.17 16.23 20.52
N ASN A 80 10.30 16.16 21.53
CA ASN A 80 10.31 16.98 22.75
C ASN A 80 9.90 16.10 23.94
N ASP A 81 9.99 16.61 25.17
CA ASP A 81 9.72 15.85 26.41
C ASP A 81 8.43 15.01 26.35
N ASN A 82 7.38 15.54 25.70
CA ASN A 82 6.08 14.91 25.57
C ASN A 82 5.63 14.67 24.11
N GLU A 83 6.52 14.84 23.12
CA GLU A 83 6.19 14.64 21.70
C GLU A 83 7.05 13.55 21.07
N PHE A 84 6.41 12.57 20.46
CA PHE A 84 7.03 11.45 19.76
C PHE A 84 6.59 11.42 18.30
N ARG A 85 7.51 11.07 17.41
CA ARG A 85 7.24 10.82 16.01
C ARG A 85 7.41 9.34 15.72
N ILE A 86 6.34 8.69 15.28
CA ILE A 86 6.29 7.27 14.92
C ILE A 86 6.26 7.21 13.39
N GLN A 87 7.28 6.60 12.80
CA GLN A 87 7.37 6.38 11.36
C GLN A 87 7.42 4.89 11.09
N ILE A 88 6.60 4.42 10.16
CA ILE A 88 6.54 3.00 9.80
C ILE A 88 6.78 2.88 8.31
N TYR A 89 7.67 1.95 7.96
CA TYR A 89 8.09 1.66 6.61
C TYR A 89 7.80 0.20 6.28
N VAL A 90 7.41 -0.06 5.03
CA VAL A 90 7.39 -1.39 4.45
C VAL A 90 8.44 -1.41 3.36
N LYS A 91 9.50 -2.21 3.54
CA LYS A 91 10.71 -2.14 2.71
C LYS A 91 11.32 -0.73 2.75
N GLU A 92 11.22 0.03 1.65
CA GLU A 92 11.75 1.39 1.54
C GLU A 92 10.64 2.47 1.57
N ASP A 93 9.37 2.05 1.48
CA ASP A 93 8.24 2.96 1.38
C ASP A 93 7.70 3.34 2.77
N LYS A 94 7.62 4.64 3.04
CA LYS A 94 7.02 5.16 4.28
C LYS A 94 5.50 5.09 4.19
N VAL A 95 4.90 4.17 4.94
CA VAL A 95 3.45 3.95 4.93
C VAL A 95 2.72 4.76 6.01
N LEU A 96 3.42 5.13 7.09
CA LEU A 96 2.87 5.97 8.16
C LEU A 96 3.91 6.96 8.69
N ASP A 97 3.45 8.16 9.02
CA ASP A 97 4.21 9.21 9.69
C ASP A 97 3.27 9.93 10.65
N TYR A 98 3.36 9.59 11.94
CA TYR A 98 2.41 10.03 12.96
C TYR A 98 3.12 10.78 14.09
N HIS A 99 2.53 11.91 14.51
CA HIS A 99 2.97 12.67 15.65
C HIS A 99 2.06 12.33 16.84
N TYR A 100 2.66 11.81 17.90
CA TYR A 100 2.00 11.45 19.14
C TYR A 100 2.43 12.40 20.25
N TYR A 101 1.47 13.00 20.93
CA TYR A 101 1.71 13.80 22.12
C TYR A 101 1.26 13.00 23.34
N GLN A 102 2.19 12.76 24.27
CA GLN A 102 1.91 12.09 25.53
C GLN A 102 1.59 13.15 26.57
N GLU A 103 0.33 13.24 26.99
CA GLU A 103 -0.03 14.11 28.12
C GLU A 103 0.60 13.55 29.41
N GLU A 104 1.27 14.41 30.17
CA GLU A 104 1.68 14.08 31.54
C GLU A 104 0.42 13.82 32.36
N SER A 105 0.22 12.57 32.76
CA SER A 105 -0.78 12.19 33.74
C SER A 105 -0.47 12.92 35.04
N ASN A 106 -1.14 14.05 35.28
CA ASN A 106 -1.18 14.70 36.59
C ASN A 106 -2.01 13.81 37.53
N GLU A 107 -1.42 12.73 38.05
CA GLU A 107 -1.89 12.03 39.25
C GLU A 107 -1.03 12.37 40.47
#